data_AF-A0A4Y3RF89-F1
#
_entry.id   AF-A0A4Y3RF89-F1
#
_cell.length_a   1.000
_cell.length_b   1.000
_cell.length_c   1.000
_cell.angle_alpha   90.00
_cell.angle_beta   90.00
_cell.angle_gamma   90.00
#
_symmetry.space_group_name_H-M   'P 1'
#
loop_
_entity.id
_entity.type
_entity.pdbx_description
1 polymer ?
#
loop_
_entity_poly.entity_id
_entity_poly.type
_entity_poly.pdbx_seq_one_letter_code
_entity_poly.pdbx_strand_id
1 'polypeptide(L)'
;MTVDRDTRDGRAGGGGGGDISVHDDWFTSGWMHVLPRHQALFMCLVLSTAASRPVTGTLDEVVRELFDDAFGAFLRGLGEDLDSPVLWLEPEDLDHAEGKGAEARIRAEAAARREASEGALRAGGFPVPATIRDLVGTMLALGIAHTVEGRWTMPKRLPLPEEILELPEDLREILRKLRRSDAVAPWKHALVRYLDEGLGRPEEVFTTPGRLAGAVRLSTDELRSAIDYLVEDEHVRLYRGIPRVPVASARDLQDHQRFHLVPDWQRYAEDHVFVVRHDQADH
;
A
#
# COMPACT_ATOMS: atom_id res chain seq x y z
N MET A 1 3.32 4.35 11.14
CA MET A 1 4.55 3.57 11.30
C MET A 1 5.58 4.21 10.38
N THR A 2 6.40 5.08 10.95
CA THR A 2 7.41 5.84 10.20
C THR A 2 8.66 5.00 10.18
N VAL A 3 9.06 4.52 9.00
CA VAL A 3 10.37 3.89 8.81
C VAL A 3 11.36 5.04 8.82
N ASP A 4 12.09 5.16 9.93
CA ASP A 4 13.09 6.19 10.14
C ASP A 4 14.24 5.99 9.13
N ARG A 5 14.49 7.01 8.32
CA ARG A 5 15.69 7.12 7.48
C ARG A 5 16.82 7.65 8.38
N ASP A 6 18.01 7.10 8.14
CA ASP A 6 19.30 7.39 8.77
C ASP A 6 19.59 6.75 10.13
N THR A 7 20.37 5.66 10.08
CA THR A 7 21.54 5.50 10.95
C THR A 7 22.66 4.82 10.17
N ARG A 8 23.48 5.63 9.48
CA ARG A 8 24.89 5.28 9.26
C ARG A 8 25.64 5.68 10.53
N ASP A 9 26.00 4.70 11.33
CA ASP A 9 27.27 4.74 12.06
C ASP A 9 27.68 3.32 12.46
N GLY A 10 28.89 2.95 12.04
CA GLY A 10 29.46 1.63 12.30
C GLY A 10 29.98 1.51 13.72
N ARG A 11 29.64 0.39 14.39
CA ARG A 11 30.52 -0.28 15.33
C ARG A 11 30.11 -1.74 15.52
N ALA A 12 31.10 -2.62 15.39
CA ALA A 12 31.00 -4.04 15.60
C ALA A 12 30.62 -4.40 17.05
N GLY A 13 29.73 -5.38 17.20
CA GLY A 13 29.36 -6.00 18.48
C GLY A 13 28.12 -6.86 18.28
N GLY A 14 28.25 -8.18 18.37
CA GLY A 14 27.27 -9.14 17.90
C GLY A 14 25.93 -9.12 18.64
N GLY A 15 24.88 -9.29 17.85
CA GLY A 15 23.50 -9.58 18.26
C GLY A 15 22.74 -10.01 17.01
N GLY A 16 22.61 -11.32 16.78
CA GLY A 16 21.94 -11.93 15.63
C GLY A 16 20.42 -11.74 15.66
N GLY A 17 19.96 -10.48 15.66
CA GLY A 17 18.59 -10.11 15.36
C GLY A 17 18.57 -9.60 13.92
N GLY A 18 18.27 -10.49 12.98
CA GLY A 18 18.37 -10.20 11.55
C GLY A 18 17.37 -9.13 11.13
N ASP A 19 17.87 -7.97 10.72
CA ASP A 19 17.08 -6.89 10.14
C ASP A 19 16.33 -7.38 8.87
N ILE A 20 14.99 -7.37 8.91
CA ILE A 20 14.13 -7.83 7.81
C ILE A 20 13.94 -6.65 6.86
N SER A 21 14.18 -6.87 5.56
CA SER A 21 13.99 -5.86 4.53
C SER A 21 12.71 -6.11 3.74
N VAL A 22 11.98 -5.05 3.39
CA VAL A 22 10.91 -5.08 2.38
C VAL A 22 11.36 -4.25 1.19
N HIS A 23 11.04 -4.69 -0.03
CA HIS A 23 11.30 -3.90 -1.23
C HIS A 23 10.48 -2.59 -1.20
N ASP A 24 11.14 -1.44 -1.43
CA ASP A 24 10.52 -0.10 -1.36
C ASP A 24 9.25 0.00 -2.23
N ASP A 25 9.28 -0.58 -3.43
CA ASP A 25 8.15 -0.54 -4.37
C ASP A 25 7.06 -1.58 -4.09
N TRP A 26 7.16 -2.44 -3.06
CA TRP A 26 6.21 -3.54 -2.88
C TRP A 26 4.77 -3.08 -2.79
N PHE A 27 4.50 -2.10 -1.91
CA PHE A 27 3.14 -1.59 -1.71
C PHE A 27 2.66 -0.79 -2.92
N THR A 28 3.54 0.00 -3.54
CA THR A 28 3.16 0.89 -4.65
C THR A 28 3.04 0.16 -5.98
N SER A 29 3.71 -0.99 -6.15
CA SER A 29 3.58 -1.86 -7.31
C SER A 29 2.17 -2.45 -7.43
N GLY A 30 1.50 -2.67 -6.30
CA GLY A 30 0.15 -3.23 -6.24
C GLY A 30 0.08 -4.75 -6.43
N TRP A 31 1.21 -5.46 -6.41
CA TRP A 31 1.23 -6.93 -6.45
C TRP A 31 0.39 -7.58 -5.34
N MET A 32 0.20 -6.91 -4.20
CA MET A 32 -0.68 -7.35 -3.12
C MET A 32 -2.17 -7.47 -3.49
N HIS A 33 -2.60 -6.85 -4.59
CA HIS A 33 -3.96 -6.97 -5.13
C HIS A 33 -4.08 -8.09 -6.17
N VAL A 34 -2.96 -8.57 -6.69
CA VAL A 34 -2.91 -9.58 -7.77
C VAL A 34 -2.47 -10.94 -7.25
N LEU A 35 -1.60 -11.00 -6.24
CA LEU A 35 -1.09 -12.22 -5.61
C LEU A 35 -1.76 -12.50 -4.25
N PRO A 36 -1.65 -13.74 -3.71
CA PRO A 36 -2.07 -14.08 -2.35
C PRO A 36 -1.47 -13.11 -1.31
N ARG A 37 -2.28 -12.21 -0.76
CA ARG A 37 -1.83 -10.93 -0.17
C ARG A 37 -0.73 -11.09 0.90
N HIS A 38 -0.98 -11.88 1.94
CA HIS A 38 -0.06 -11.99 3.07
C HIS A 38 1.13 -12.89 2.77
N GLN A 39 0.89 -14.03 2.11
CA GLN A 39 1.96 -14.93 1.69
C GLN A 39 2.90 -14.28 0.67
N ALA A 40 2.39 -13.46 -0.26
CA ALA A 40 3.21 -12.74 -1.24
C ALA A 40 4.02 -11.61 -0.59
N LEU A 41 3.43 -10.85 0.35
CA LEU A 41 4.17 -9.88 1.16
C LEU A 41 5.29 -10.57 1.93
N PHE A 42 5.00 -11.71 2.54
CA PHE A 42 5.99 -12.48 3.26
C PHE A 42 7.12 -12.97 2.35
N MET A 43 6.81 -13.55 1.20
CA MET A 43 7.83 -13.93 0.22
C MET A 43 8.63 -12.73 -0.28
N CYS A 44 8.01 -11.56 -0.45
CA CYS A 44 8.73 -10.33 -0.73
C CYS A 44 9.75 -9.99 0.37
N LEU A 45 9.40 -10.13 1.66
CA LEU A 45 10.34 -9.92 2.77
C LEU A 45 11.52 -10.90 2.71
N VAL A 46 11.26 -12.18 2.48
CA VAL A 46 12.30 -13.22 2.36
C VAL A 46 13.25 -12.88 1.20
N LEU A 47 12.69 -12.63 0.01
CA LEU A 47 13.47 -12.36 -1.20
C LEU A 47 14.25 -11.03 -1.11
N SER A 48 13.65 -10.00 -0.53
CA SER A 48 14.30 -8.70 -0.32
C SER A 48 15.48 -8.82 0.64
N THR A 49 15.29 -9.56 1.73
CA THR A 49 16.35 -9.81 2.72
C THR A 49 17.46 -10.68 2.14
N ALA A 50 17.13 -11.70 1.35
CA ALA A 50 18.11 -12.52 0.65
C ALA A 50 18.92 -11.69 -0.36
N ALA A 51 18.26 -10.80 -1.10
CA ALA A 51 18.89 -9.92 -2.08
C ALA A 51 19.81 -8.87 -1.43
N SER A 52 19.45 -8.35 -0.26
CA SER A 52 20.23 -7.36 0.48
C SER A 52 21.44 -7.97 1.21
N ARG A 53 21.36 -9.26 1.61
CA ARG A 53 22.42 -10.01 2.31
C ARG A 53 23.25 -10.95 1.40
N PRO A 54 23.34 -10.64 0.10
CA PRO A 54 23.81 -11.56 -0.95
C PRO A 54 23.62 -13.08 -0.76
N VAL A 55 22.53 -13.56 -0.15
CA VAL A 55 22.38 -14.99 0.18
C VAL A 55 22.31 -15.81 -1.11
N THR A 56 22.93 -16.98 -1.09
CA THR A 56 22.96 -17.94 -2.21
C THR A 56 22.28 -19.24 -1.84
N GLY A 57 21.69 -19.91 -2.83
CA GLY A 57 21.13 -21.25 -2.67
C GLY A 57 19.65 -21.34 -3.01
N THR A 58 19.05 -22.47 -2.68
CA THR A 58 17.62 -22.75 -2.84
C THR A 58 16.77 -21.91 -1.90
N LEU A 59 15.46 -21.83 -2.18
CA LEU A 59 14.51 -21.14 -1.31
C LEU A 59 14.54 -21.70 0.12
N ASP A 60 14.60 -23.03 0.28
CA ASP A 60 14.66 -23.70 1.58
C ASP A 60 15.91 -23.34 2.38
N GLU A 61 17.06 -23.20 1.70
CA GLU A 61 18.32 -22.79 2.32
C GLU A 61 18.27 -21.33 2.76
N VAL A 62 17.77 -20.43 1.92
CA VAL A 62 17.57 -19.01 2.26
C VAL A 62 16.64 -18.87 3.47
N VAL A 63 15.52 -19.57 3.43
CA VAL A 63 14.53 -19.58 4.50
C VAL A 63 15.15 -20.03 5.82
N ARG A 64 15.90 -21.12 5.79
CA ARG A 64 16.60 -21.65 6.97
C ARG A 64 17.67 -20.69 7.48
N GLU A 65 18.42 -20.06 6.59
CA GLU A 65 19.45 -19.10 6.96
C GLU A 65 18.87 -17.82 7.59
N LEU A 66 17.76 -17.32 7.06
CA LEU A 66 17.16 -16.07 7.53
C LEU A 66 16.39 -16.21 8.84
N PHE A 67 15.78 -17.37 9.09
CA PHE A 67 14.83 -17.55 10.19
C PHE A 67 15.15 -18.73 11.12
N ASP A 68 16.13 -19.57 10.81
CA ASP A 68 16.50 -20.75 11.62
C ASP A 68 15.26 -21.57 12.04
N ASP A 69 15.17 -22.02 13.29
CA ASP A 69 13.97 -22.68 13.85
C ASP A 69 12.77 -21.72 14.06
N ALA A 70 13.00 -20.40 14.01
CA ALA A 70 11.92 -19.41 14.15
C ALA A 70 11.03 -19.34 12.91
N PHE A 71 11.46 -19.92 11.78
CA PHE A 71 10.67 -19.97 10.55
C PHE A 71 9.34 -20.70 10.74
N GLY A 72 9.35 -21.85 11.42
CA GLY A 72 8.14 -22.63 11.71
C GLY A 72 7.23 -21.98 12.76
N ALA A 73 7.68 -20.94 13.48
CA ALA A 73 6.82 -20.09 14.31
C ALA A 73 6.28 -18.89 13.50
N PHE A 74 7.10 -18.36 12.59
CA PHE A 74 6.77 -17.25 11.70
C PHE A 74 5.75 -17.63 10.61
N LEU A 75 5.83 -18.86 10.11
CA LEU A 75 4.89 -19.41 9.12
C LEU A 75 3.52 -19.77 9.71
N ARG A 76 3.35 -19.97 11.02
CA ARG A 76 2.07 -20.49 11.59
C ARG A 76 0.83 -19.67 11.25
N GLY A 77 0.98 -18.41 10.83
CA GLY A 77 -0.11 -17.58 10.31
C GLY A 77 -0.27 -17.57 8.78
N LEU A 78 0.51 -18.36 8.04
CA LEU A 78 0.61 -18.38 6.58
C LEU A 78 0.64 -19.81 5.99
N GLY A 79 1.01 -20.83 6.78
CA GLY A 79 1.15 -22.24 6.38
C GLY A 79 1.96 -23.06 7.39
N GLU A 80 2.10 -24.36 7.20
CA GLU A 80 3.00 -25.19 8.02
C GLU A 80 4.45 -25.17 7.48
N ASP A 81 4.58 -25.09 6.16
CA ASP A 81 5.83 -25.11 5.41
C ASP A 81 5.67 -24.42 4.02
N LEU A 82 6.71 -24.46 3.19
CA LEU A 82 6.68 -23.89 1.84
C LEU A 82 5.75 -24.66 0.88
N ASP A 83 5.40 -25.90 1.18
CA ASP A 83 4.54 -26.74 0.35
C ASP A 83 3.07 -26.63 0.77
N SER A 84 2.78 -25.81 1.76
CA SER A 84 1.43 -25.44 2.19
C SER A 84 0.69 -24.67 1.08
N PRO A 85 -0.64 -24.83 0.98
CA PRO A 85 -1.44 -24.22 -0.07
C PRO A 85 -1.45 -22.69 0.03
N VAL A 86 -1.62 -22.03 -1.11
CA VAL A 86 -1.79 -20.57 -1.11
C VAL A 86 -3.17 -20.15 -0.55
N LEU A 87 -3.18 -19.09 0.25
CA LEU A 87 -4.38 -18.54 0.88
C LEU A 87 -4.76 -17.21 0.23
N TRP A 88 -5.93 -17.19 -0.40
CA TRP A 88 -6.52 -15.99 -1.01
C TRP A 88 -7.48 -15.26 -0.07
N LEU A 89 -7.82 -15.88 1.05
CA LEU A 89 -8.63 -15.35 2.13
C LEU A 89 -8.07 -15.93 3.42
N GLU A 90 -7.66 -15.09 4.34
CA GLU A 90 -7.20 -15.55 5.64
C GLU A 90 -8.38 -15.72 6.61
N PRO A 91 -8.28 -16.61 7.61
CA PRO A 91 -9.28 -16.73 8.66
C PRO A 91 -9.57 -15.39 9.36
N GLU A 92 -8.54 -14.59 9.64
CA GLU A 92 -8.64 -13.32 10.36
C GLU A 92 -9.41 -12.25 9.57
N ASP A 93 -9.44 -12.34 8.23
CA ASP A 93 -10.25 -11.44 7.39
C ASP A 93 -11.76 -11.60 7.69
N LEU A 94 -12.17 -12.75 8.21
CA LEU A 94 -13.56 -13.03 8.58
C LEU A 94 -13.90 -12.58 10.00
N ASP A 95 -12.92 -12.42 10.89
CA ASP A 95 -13.13 -11.99 12.28
C ASP A 95 -13.69 -10.57 12.37
N HIS A 96 -13.46 -9.77 11.32
CA HIS A 96 -13.95 -8.39 11.19
C HIS A 96 -15.30 -8.29 10.45
N ALA A 97 -15.95 -9.41 10.13
CA ALA A 97 -17.19 -9.41 9.36
C ALA A 97 -18.40 -8.93 10.19
N GLU A 98 -18.75 -7.65 10.05
CA GLU A 98 -19.88 -7.07 10.77
C GLU A 98 -21.18 -7.07 9.94
N GLY A 99 -22.24 -7.62 10.54
CA GLY A 99 -23.60 -7.57 9.99
C GLY A 99 -24.00 -8.78 9.13
N LYS A 100 -25.30 -8.85 8.81
CA LYS A 100 -25.87 -10.00 8.12
C LYS A 100 -25.30 -10.13 6.70
N GLY A 101 -24.71 -11.30 6.42
CA GLY A 101 -24.15 -11.63 5.12
C GLY A 101 -22.76 -11.04 4.84
N ALA A 102 -22.12 -10.38 5.81
CA ALA A 102 -20.78 -9.80 5.63
C ALA A 102 -19.72 -10.85 5.28
N GLU A 103 -19.66 -11.96 6.02
CA GLU A 103 -18.71 -13.04 5.70
C GLU A 103 -18.93 -13.63 4.30
N ALA A 104 -20.20 -13.75 3.86
CA ALA A 104 -20.52 -14.29 2.54
C ALA A 104 -20.03 -13.34 1.43
N ARG A 105 -20.14 -12.02 1.65
CA ARG A 105 -19.58 -11.01 0.74
C ARG A 105 -18.05 -11.10 0.69
N ILE A 106 -17.38 -11.13 1.85
CA ILE A 106 -15.92 -11.23 1.94
C ILE A 106 -15.42 -12.50 1.21
N ARG A 107 -16.07 -13.66 1.43
CA ARG A 107 -15.73 -14.90 0.72
C ARG A 107 -15.96 -14.79 -0.80
N ALA A 108 -17.05 -14.18 -1.22
CA ALA A 108 -17.34 -14.00 -2.65
C ALA A 108 -16.34 -13.05 -3.32
N GLU A 109 -15.98 -11.95 -2.67
CA GLU A 109 -14.97 -10.98 -3.15
C GLU A 109 -13.60 -11.62 -3.24
N ALA A 110 -13.19 -12.39 -2.22
CA ALA A 110 -11.92 -13.11 -2.25
C ALA A 110 -11.88 -14.18 -3.36
N ALA A 111 -12.98 -14.90 -3.59
CA ALA A 111 -13.08 -15.87 -4.68
C ALA A 111 -13.05 -15.21 -6.06
N ALA A 112 -13.76 -14.10 -6.24
CA ALA A 112 -13.75 -13.33 -7.48
C ALA A 112 -12.36 -12.75 -7.78
N ARG A 113 -11.69 -12.20 -6.76
CA ARG A 113 -10.29 -11.74 -6.88
C ARG A 113 -9.36 -12.88 -7.28
N ARG A 114 -9.47 -14.02 -6.60
CA ARG A 114 -8.69 -15.22 -6.93
C ARG A 114 -8.91 -15.61 -8.40
N GLU A 115 -10.15 -15.74 -8.83
CA GLU A 115 -10.49 -16.13 -10.21
C GLU A 115 -9.91 -15.15 -11.23
N ALA A 116 -10.07 -13.84 -11.00
CA ALA A 116 -9.53 -12.79 -11.85
C ALA A 116 -8.00 -12.84 -11.94
N SER A 117 -7.32 -12.94 -10.80
CA SER A 117 -5.86 -13.00 -10.74
C SER A 117 -5.28 -14.26 -11.36
N GLU A 118 -5.81 -15.44 -10.99
CA GLU A 118 -5.36 -16.69 -11.60
C GLU A 118 -5.69 -16.73 -13.10
N GLY A 119 -6.83 -16.17 -13.51
CA GLY A 119 -7.20 -15.99 -14.91
C GLY A 119 -6.18 -15.17 -15.68
N ALA A 120 -5.77 -14.03 -15.13
CA ALA A 120 -4.76 -13.17 -15.73
C ALA A 120 -3.38 -13.85 -15.83
N LEU A 121 -2.97 -14.59 -14.79
CA LEU A 121 -1.74 -15.39 -14.83
C LEU A 121 -1.78 -16.44 -15.94
N ARG A 122 -2.88 -17.21 -16.03
CA ARG A 122 -3.07 -18.23 -17.08
C ARG A 122 -3.05 -17.63 -18.48
N ALA A 123 -3.77 -16.53 -18.68
CA ALA A 123 -3.83 -15.84 -19.97
C ALA A 123 -2.46 -15.32 -20.42
N GLY A 124 -1.65 -14.82 -19.47
CA GLY A 124 -0.27 -14.38 -19.73
C GLY A 124 0.74 -15.52 -19.88
N GLY A 125 0.33 -16.79 -19.71
CA GLY A 125 1.23 -17.94 -19.77
C GLY A 125 2.13 -18.10 -18.53
N PHE A 126 1.78 -17.43 -17.43
CA PHE A 126 2.50 -17.53 -16.16
C PHE A 126 2.00 -18.71 -15.31
N PRO A 127 2.85 -19.30 -14.46
CA PRO A 127 2.42 -20.33 -13.52
C PRO A 127 1.37 -19.76 -12.55
N VAL A 128 0.38 -20.58 -12.22
CA VAL A 128 -0.59 -20.28 -11.17
C VAL A 128 -0.14 -20.99 -9.90
N PRO A 129 0.09 -20.27 -8.79
CA PRO A 129 0.65 -20.88 -7.60
C PRO A 129 -0.40 -21.73 -6.88
N ALA A 130 -0.08 -23.00 -6.62
CA ALA A 130 -0.88 -23.86 -5.75
C ALA A 130 -0.34 -23.85 -4.32
N THR A 131 0.98 -23.73 -4.17
CA THR A 131 1.72 -23.69 -2.89
C THR A 131 2.51 -22.40 -2.70
N ILE A 132 2.99 -22.13 -1.48
CA ILE A 132 3.88 -20.99 -1.20
C ILE A 132 5.17 -21.09 -2.03
N ARG A 133 5.68 -22.30 -2.26
CA ARG A 133 6.82 -22.55 -3.15
C ARG A 133 6.50 -22.16 -4.59
N ASP A 134 5.34 -22.56 -5.11
CA ASP A 134 4.89 -22.17 -6.44
C ASP A 134 4.69 -20.66 -6.57
N LEU A 135 4.30 -19.99 -5.48
CA LEU A 135 4.19 -18.53 -5.42
C LEU A 135 5.55 -17.87 -5.68
N VAL A 136 6.63 -18.36 -5.08
CA VAL A 136 7.98 -17.87 -5.40
C VAL A 136 8.34 -18.16 -6.86
N GLY A 137 8.02 -19.34 -7.37
CA GLY A 137 8.18 -19.66 -8.80
C GLY A 137 7.44 -18.68 -9.71
N THR A 138 6.23 -18.27 -9.30
CA THR A 138 5.42 -17.26 -9.99
C THR A 138 6.05 -15.88 -9.92
N MET A 139 6.52 -15.46 -8.74
CA MET A 139 7.22 -14.18 -8.57
C MET A 139 8.50 -14.09 -9.41
N LEU A 140 9.25 -15.19 -9.53
CA LEU A 140 10.40 -15.29 -10.43
C LEU A 140 9.99 -15.14 -11.90
N ALA A 141 8.93 -15.84 -12.34
CA ALA A 141 8.43 -15.77 -13.70
C ALA A 141 7.91 -14.37 -14.08
N LEU A 142 7.33 -13.65 -13.11
CA LEU A 142 6.87 -12.27 -13.26
C LEU A 142 8.00 -11.23 -13.19
N GLY A 143 9.25 -11.65 -12.94
CA GLY A 143 10.38 -10.74 -12.83
C GLY A 143 10.40 -9.88 -11.55
N ILE A 144 9.67 -10.28 -10.51
CA ILE A 144 9.67 -9.62 -9.20
C ILE A 144 10.97 -9.92 -8.45
N ALA A 145 11.55 -11.09 -8.68
CA ALA A 145 12.86 -11.50 -8.18
C ALA A 145 13.60 -12.30 -9.25
N HIS A 146 14.91 -12.47 -9.05
CA HIS A 146 15.77 -13.26 -9.93
C HIS A 146 16.76 -14.09 -9.11
N THR A 147 17.30 -15.13 -9.75
CA THR A 147 18.46 -15.87 -9.27
C THR A 147 19.58 -15.75 -10.31
N VAL A 148 20.70 -15.15 -9.97
CA VAL A 148 21.88 -15.01 -10.83
C VAL A 148 23.03 -15.76 -10.18
N GLU A 149 23.52 -16.82 -10.82
CA GLU A 149 24.59 -17.68 -10.28
C GLU A 149 24.28 -18.21 -8.87
N GLY A 150 23.00 -18.53 -8.61
CA GLY A 150 22.53 -19.00 -7.30
C GLY A 150 22.32 -17.90 -6.25
N ARG A 151 22.65 -16.64 -6.56
CA ARG A 151 22.38 -15.49 -5.70
C ARG A 151 21.00 -14.89 -5.98
N TRP A 152 20.26 -14.58 -4.92
CA TRP A 152 18.97 -13.90 -5.03
C TRP A 152 19.17 -12.40 -5.29
N THR A 153 18.40 -11.85 -6.22
CA THR A 153 18.37 -10.42 -6.53
C THR A 153 16.93 -9.98 -6.80
N MET A 154 16.69 -8.68 -6.66
CA MET A 154 15.43 -8.04 -7.05
C MET A 154 15.75 -6.82 -7.91
N PRO A 155 14.90 -6.49 -8.89
CA PRO A 155 15.12 -5.31 -9.72
C PRO A 155 14.96 -4.05 -8.87
N LYS A 156 15.69 -2.97 -9.21
CA LYS A 156 15.58 -1.70 -8.48
C LYS A 156 14.16 -1.14 -8.47
N ARG A 157 13.40 -1.43 -9.53
CA ARG A 157 11.97 -1.15 -9.62
C ARG A 157 11.24 -2.44 -9.94
N LEU A 158 10.22 -2.74 -9.15
CA LEU A 158 9.36 -3.87 -9.45
C LEU A 158 8.57 -3.57 -10.73
N PRO A 159 8.38 -4.55 -11.62
CA PRO A 159 7.49 -4.35 -12.75
C PRO A 159 6.06 -4.20 -12.25
N LEU A 160 5.24 -3.43 -12.96
CA LEU A 160 3.84 -3.25 -12.58
C LEU A 160 2.99 -4.42 -13.09
N PRO A 161 1.98 -4.88 -12.31
CA PRO A 161 1.12 -5.97 -12.73
C PRO A 161 0.48 -5.74 -14.10
N GLU A 162 0.01 -4.52 -14.39
CA GLU A 162 -0.65 -4.21 -15.66
C GLU A 162 0.30 -4.05 -16.86
N GLU A 163 1.61 -3.97 -16.63
CA GLU A 163 2.63 -4.00 -17.71
C GLU A 163 2.88 -5.43 -18.18
N ILE A 164 2.61 -6.42 -17.33
CA ILE A 164 2.90 -7.83 -17.57
C ILE A 164 1.62 -8.64 -17.85
N LEU A 165 0.51 -8.28 -17.19
CA LEU A 165 -0.73 -9.05 -17.18
C LEU A 165 -1.89 -8.26 -17.81
N GLU A 166 -2.73 -8.97 -18.55
CA GLU A 166 -4.03 -8.46 -19.00
C GLU A 166 -5.04 -8.52 -17.84
N LEU A 167 -5.03 -7.48 -17.01
CA LEU A 167 -5.91 -7.37 -15.85
C LEU A 167 -7.31 -6.84 -16.22
N PRO A 168 -8.38 -7.30 -15.52
CA PRO A 168 -9.71 -6.68 -15.61
C PRO A 168 -9.67 -5.18 -15.25
N GLU A 169 -10.58 -4.40 -15.85
CA GLU A 169 -10.57 -2.93 -15.69
C GLU A 169 -10.77 -2.50 -14.24
N ASP A 170 -11.65 -3.16 -13.49
CA ASP A 170 -11.87 -2.88 -12.06
C ASP A 170 -10.57 -2.99 -11.25
N LEU A 171 -9.76 -4.03 -11.53
CA LEU A 171 -8.46 -4.22 -10.87
C LEU A 171 -7.45 -3.17 -11.31
N ARG A 172 -7.45 -2.78 -12.59
CA ARG A 172 -6.60 -1.69 -13.09
C ARG A 172 -6.97 -0.36 -12.43
N GLU A 173 -8.24 -0.09 -12.21
CA GLU A 173 -8.70 1.11 -11.52
C GLU A 173 -8.21 1.13 -10.06
N ILE A 174 -8.32 0.00 -9.34
CA ILE A 174 -7.75 -0.15 -7.99
C ILE A 174 -6.26 0.18 -7.98
N LEU A 175 -5.49 -0.37 -8.92
CA LEU A 175 -4.04 -0.14 -9.01
C LEU A 175 -3.68 1.31 -9.36
N ARG A 176 -4.44 1.96 -10.26
CA ARG A 176 -4.28 3.39 -10.57
C ARG A 176 -4.58 4.25 -9.34
N LYS A 177 -5.66 3.96 -8.62
CA LYS A 177 -6.04 4.68 -7.40
C LYS A 177 -4.97 4.54 -6.32
N LEU A 178 -4.45 3.33 -6.10
CA LEU A 178 -3.37 3.04 -5.16
C LEU A 178 -2.14 3.91 -5.41
N ARG A 179 -1.62 3.91 -6.65
CA ARG A 179 -0.43 4.69 -7.01
C ARG A 179 -0.68 6.18 -6.96
N ARG A 180 -1.87 6.64 -7.33
CA ARG A 180 -2.25 8.04 -7.20
C ARG A 180 -2.26 8.47 -5.74
N SER A 181 -2.83 7.66 -4.84
CA SER A 181 -2.84 7.90 -3.40
C SER A 181 -1.43 8.03 -2.84
N ASP A 182 -0.53 7.10 -3.19
CA ASP A 182 0.86 7.14 -2.75
C ASP A 182 1.58 8.40 -3.24
N ALA A 183 1.45 8.73 -4.53
CA ALA A 183 2.08 9.89 -5.13
C ALA A 183 1.69 11.22 -4.47
N VAL A 184 0.45 11.34 -3.98
CA VAL A 184 -0.04 12.56 -3.32
C VAL A 184 0.00 12.48 -1.79
N ALA A 185 0.39 11.35 -1.19
CA ALA A 185 0.28 11.12 0.25
C ALA A 185 0.99 12.18 1.11
N PRO A 186 2.22 12.63 0.80
CA PRO A 186 2.88 13.68 1.59
C PRO A 186 2.11 15.00 1.58
N TRP A 187 1.56 15.37 0.42
CA TRP A 187 0.82 16.61 0.21
C TRP A 187 -0.56 16.55 0.87
N LYS A 188 -1.24 15.41 0.74
CA LYS A 188 -2.51 15.11 1.43
C LYS A 188 -2.32 15.24 2.94
N HIS A 189 -1.30 14.60 3.51
CA HIS A 189 -1.02 14.70 4.94
C HIS A 189 -0.71 16.13 5.39
N ALA A 190 0.09 16.88 4.62
CA ALA A 190 0.39 18.28 4.95
C ALA A 190 -0.88 19.16 4.96
N LEU A 191 -1.76 18.98 3.96
CA LEU A 191 -3.02 19.70 3.87
C LEU A 191 -3.97 19.33 5.00
N VAL A 192 -4.22 18.04 5.22
CA VAL A 192 -5.12 17.58 6.29
C VAL A 192 -4.61 18.05 7.65
N ARG A 193 -3.31 17.91 7.94
CA ARG A 193 -2.73 18.37 9.20
C ARG A 193 -2.95 19.86 9.42
N TYR A 194 -2.77 20.68 8.37
CA TYR A 194 -3.04 22.11 8.47
C TYR A 194 -4.52 22.41 8.72
N LEU A 195 -5.43 21.70 8.06
CA LEU A 195 -6.87 21.88 8.28
C LEU A 195 -7.31 21.40 9.68
N ASP A 196 -6.79 20.27 10.15
CA ASP A 196 -7.11 19.68 11.46
C ASP A 196 -6.41 20.46 12.59
N GLU A 197 -5.10 20.38 12.68
CA GLU A 197 -4.30 20.95 13.78
C GLU A 197 -4.10 22.46 13.64
N GLY A 198 -3.98 22.96 12.40
CA GLY A 198 -3.68 24.37 12.15
C GLY A 198 -4.92 25.29 12.21
N LEU A 199 -6.06 24.82 11.71
CA LEU A 199 -7.31 25.59 11.66
C LEU A 199 -8.39 25.06 12.61
N GLY A 200 -8.20 23.92 13.26
CA GLY A 200 -9.14 23.35 14.22
C GLY A 200 -10.36 22.71 13.58
N ARG A 201 -10.17 21.93 12.51
CA ARG A 201 -11.25 21.26 11.74
C ARG A 201 -12.38 22.21 11.29
N PRO A 202 -12.07 23.21 10.45
CA PRO A 202 -13.06 24.17 10.00
C PRO A 202 -14.18 23.49 9.19
N GLU A 203 -15.42 24.00 9.32
CA GLU A 203 -16.53 23.60 8.44
C GLU A 203 -16.28 24.05 6.99
N GLU A 204 -15.59 25.19 6.82
CA GLU A 204 -15.30 25.75 5.51
C GLU A 204 -14.04 26.63 5.56
N VAL A 205 -13.25 26.57 4.48
CA VAL A 205 -12.14 27.48 4.23
C VAL A 205 -12.41 28.27 2.96
N PHE A 206 -12.51 29.60 3.08
CA PHE A 206 -12.64 30.51 1.93
C PHE A 206 -11.31 31.20 1.65
N THR A 207 -10.62 30.78 0.58
CA THR A 207 -9.23 31.19 0.30
C THR A 207 -8.93 31.18 -1.21
N THR A 208 -7.66 31.39 -1.59
CA THR A 208 -7.16 31.20 -2.96
C THR A 208 -6.10 30.08 -2.97
N PRO A 209 -5.87 29.39 -4.11
CA PRO A 209 -4.89 28.31 -4.18
C PRO A 209 -3.50 28.76 -3.71
N GLY A 210 -3.02 29.92 -4.16
CA GLY A 210 -1.70 30.42 -3.76
C GLY A 210 -1.56 30.71 -2.26
N ARG A 211 -2.62 31.19 -1.59
CA ARG A 211 -2.59 31.44 -0.14
C ARG A 211 -2.59 30.14 0.66
N LEU A 212 -3.43 29.19 0.26
CA LEU A 212 -3.48 27.89 0.91
C LEU A 212 -2.16 27.13 0.73
N ALA A 213 -1.61 27.13 -0.49
CA ALA A 213 -0.34 26.50 -0.83
C ALA A 213 0.81 27.07 0.02
N GLY A 214 0.87 28.39 0.16
CA GLY A 214 1.82 29.07 1.05
C GLY A 214 1.67 28.68 2.52
N ALA A 215 0.43 28.52 3.01
CA ALA A 215 0.17 28.12 4.39
C ALA A 215 0.62 26.68 4.70
N VAL A 216 0.45 25.76 3.76
CA VAL A 216 0.86 24.34 3.90
C VAL A 216 2.28 24.07 3.41
N ARG A 217 2.99 25.08 2.91
CA ARG A 217 4.35 25.01 2.33
C ARG A 217 4.45 24.02 1.15
N LEU A 218 3.45 24.02 0.29
CA LEU A 218 3.43 23.26 -0.96
C LEU A 218 3.48 24.22 -2.15
N SER A 219 3.86 23.72 -3.31
CA SER A 219 3.55 24.39 -4.56
C SER A 219 2.04 24.32 -4.85
N THR A 220 1.54 25.20 -5.72
CA THR A 220 0.11 25.21 -6.07
C THR A 220 -0.32 23.91 -6.74
N ASP A 221 0.54 23.26 -7.53
CA ASP A 221 0.21 22.03 -8.25
C ASP A 221 0.17 20.80 -7.33
N GLU A 222 1.07 20.74 -6.34
CA GLU A 222 1.04 19.73 -5.27
C GLU A 222 -0.23 19.88 -4.42
N LEU A 223 -0.58 21.11 -4.04
CA LEU A 223 -1.83 21.41 -3.34
C LEU A 223 -3.04 20.97 -4.16
N ARG A 224 -3.12 21.36 -5.44
CA ARG A 224 -4.23 21.00 -6.33
C ARG A 224 -4.38 19.49 -6.44
N SER A 225 -3.26 18.77 -6.57
CA SER A 225 -3.27 17.31 -6.67
C SER A 225 -3.77 16.65 -5.38
N ALA A 226 -3.39 17.17 -4.21
CA ALA A 226 -3.91 16.71 -2.93
C ALA A 226 -5.42 17.00 -2.77
N ILE A 227 -5.87 18.20 -3.16
CA ILE A 227 -7.29 18.56 -3.12
C ILE A 227 -8.09 17.68 -4.09
N ASP A 228 -7.64 17.51 -5.34
CA ASP A 228 -8.31 16.65 -6.32
C ASP A 228 -8.50 15.23 -5.78
N TYR A 229 -7.46 14.67 -5.17
CA TYR A 229 -7.55 13.35 -4.55
C TYR A 229 -8.62 13.31 -3.45
N LEU A 230 -8.65 14.29 -2.55
CA LEU A 230 -9.65 14.38 -1.49
C LEU A 230 -11.08 14.63 -2.00
N VAL A 231 -11.23 15.30 -3.16
CA VAL A 231 -12.53 15.49 -3.82
C VAL A 231 -13.03 14.20 -4.43
N GLU A 232 -12.15 13.44 -5.09
CA GLU A 232 -12.48 12.13 -5.67
C GLU A 232 -12.85 11.08 -4.61
N ASP A 233 -12.20 11.12 -3.45
CA ASP A 233 -12.55 10.28 -2.29
C ASP A 233 -13.71 10.86 -1.46
N GLU A 234 -14.35 11.94 -1.92
CA GLU A 234 -15.50 12.60 -1.27
C GLU A 234 -15.21 13.18 0.13
N HIS A 235 -13.94 13.30 0.53
CA HIS A 235 -13.51 13.90 1.80
C HIS A 235 -13.58 15.43 1.78
N VAL A 236 -13.62 16.05 0.59
CA VAL A 236 -13.68 17.50 0.42
C VAL A 236 -14.62 17.85 -0.73
N ARG A 237 -15.37 18.94 -0.58
CA ARG A 237 -16.13 19.56 -1.68
C ARG A 237 -15.56 20.94 -2.01
N LEU A 238 -15.52 21.26 -3.30
CA LEU A 238 -15.04 22.55 -3.80
C LEU A 238 -16.14 23.37 -4.45
N TYR A 239 -16.17 24.66 -4.15
CA TYR A 239 -17.07 25.61 -4.80
C TYR A 239 -16.35 26.89 -5.18
N ARG A 240 -16.86 27.59 -6.21
CA ARG A 240 -16.42 28.94 -6.59
C ARG A 240 -17.58 29.93 -6.64
N GLY A 241 -17.27 31.21 -6.40
CA GLY A 241 -18.19 32.33 -6.62
C GLY A 241 -19.38 32.41 -5.64
N ILE A 242 -20.22 33.41 -5.89
CA ILE A 242 -21.52 33.62 -5.25
C ILE A 242 -22.54 33.90 -6.38
N PRO A 243 -23.56 33.07 -6.59
CA PRO A 243 -23.86 31.82 -5.88
C PRO A 243 -22.78 30.75 -6.09
N ARG A 244 -22.73 29.78 -5.17
CA ARG A 244 -21.72 28.71 -5.18
C ARG A 244 -21.90 27.80 -6.39
N VAL A 245 -20.84 27.63 -7.16
CA VAL A 245 -20.78 26.69 -8.29
C VAL A 245 -19.80 25.57 -7.94
N PRO A 246 -20.21 24.29 -7.96
CA PRO A 246 -19.31 23.17 -7.74
C PRO A 246 -18.11 23.19 -8.69
N VAL A 247 -16.95 22.80 -8.18
CA VAL A 247 -15.71 22.67 -8.95
C VAL A 247 -15.30 21.20 -8.92
N ALA A 248 -15.21 20.58 -10.09
CA ALA A 248 -14.88 19.15 -10.21
C ALA A 248 -13.41 18.87 -9.93
N SER A 249 -12.51 19.79 -10.34
CA SER A 249 -11.08 19.67 -10.09
C SER A 249 -10.48 20.99 -9.62
N ALA A 250 -9.62 20.91 -8.62
CA ALA A 250 -8.79 22.02 -8.14
C ALA A 250 -7.86 22.57 -9.24
N ARG A 251 -7.55 21.78 -10.28
CA ARG A 251 -6.79 22.24 -11.46
C ARG A 251 -7.53 23.31 -12.25
N ASP A 252 -8.86 23.35 -12.17
CA ASP A 252 -9.67 24.38 -12.82
C ASP A 252 -9.63 25.73 -12.10
N LEU A 253 -9.11 25.77 -10.86
CA LEU A 253 -8.98 26.98 -10.07
C LEU A 253 -7.72 27.76 -10.46
N GLN A 254 -7.88 29.00 -10.89
CA GLN A 254 -6.74 29.91 -11.10
C GLN A 254 -6.08 30.28 -9.75
N ASP A 255 -4.78 30.57 -9.73
CA ASP A 255 -4.00 30.81 -8.49
C ASP A 255 -4.59 31.87 -7.54
N HIS A 256 -5.22 32.89 -8.13
CA HIS A 256 -5.83 34.02 -7.43
C HIS A 256 -7.36 33.90 -7.31
N GLN A 257 -7.96 32.85 -7.88
CA GLN A 257 -9.39 32.62 -7.81
C GLN A 257 -9.77 32.22 -6.39
N ARG A 258 -10.76 32.91 -5.82
CA ARG A 258 -11.31 32.53 -4.52
C ARG A 258 -12.21 31.32 -4.67
N PHE A 259 -12.07 30.38 -3.75
CA PHE A 259 -12.88 29.16 -3.69
C PHE A 259 -13.20 28.81 -2.24
N HIS A 260 -14.25 28.01 -2.07
CA HIS A 260 -14.66 27.41 -0.82
C HIS A 260 -14.19 25.95 -0.83
N LEU A 261 -13.42 25.58 0.19
CA LEU A 261 -13.06 24.20 0.50
C LEU A 261 -13.90 23.77 1.70
N VAL A 262 -14.74 22.75 1.53
CA VAL A 262 -15.65 22.25 2.55
C VAL A 262 -15.25 20.80 2.88
N PRO A 263 -14.49 20.56 3.96
CA PRO A 263 -14.13 19.21 4.38
C PRO A 263 -15.35 18.45 4.92
N ASP A 264 -15.38 17.15 4.69
CA ASP A 264 -16.27 16.21 5.37
C ASP A 264 -15.45 15.43 6.41
N TRP A 265 -15.39 15.98 7.63
CA TRP A 265 -14.60 15.41 8.72
C TRP A 265 -15.13 14.06 9.20
N GLN A 266 -16.44 13.82 9.08
CA GLN A 266 -17.03 12.54 9.45
C GLN A 266 -16.58 11.47 8.47
N ARG A 267 -16.77 11.71 7.17
CA ARG A 267 -16.34 10.79 6.11
C ARG A 267 -14.83 10.52 6.19
N TYR A 268 -14.04 11.57 6.38
CA TYR A 268 -12.59 11.44 6.51
C TYR A 268 -12.20 10.57 7.71
N ALA A 269 -12.88 10.69 8.86
CA ALA A 269 -12.61 9.88 10.05
C ALA A 269 -13.09 8.42 9.92
N GLU A 270 -14.18 8.18 9.19
CA GLU A 270 -14.66 6.81 8.88
C GLU A 270 -13.63 6.05 8.03
N ASP A 271 -13.06 6.71 7.01
CA ASP A 271 -12.10 6.10 6.10
C ASP A 271 -10.67 6.05 6.67
N HIS A 272 -10.39 6.85 7.70
CA HIS A 272 -9.08 6.91 8.36
C HIS A 272 -9.26 6.66 9.86
N VAL A 273 -9.25 5.38 10.26
CA VAL A 273 -9.17 5.01 11.67
C VAL A 273 -7.81 5.47 12.21
N PHE A 274 -7.80 6.63 12.87
CA PHE A 274 -6.64 7.10 13.61
C PHE A 274 -6.50 6.24 14.87
N VAL A 275 -5.41 5.48 14.98
CA VAL A 275 -4.97 4.97 16.28
C VAL A 275 -4.52 6.17 17.10
N VAL A 276 -5.44 6.75 17.86
CA VAL A 276 -5.12 7.78 18.85
C VAL A 276 -4.29 7.10 19.93
N ARG A 277 -2.98 7.36 19.96
CA ARG A 277 -2.20 7.15 21.18
C ARG A 277 -2.76 8.11 22.23
N HIS A 278 -3.58 7.58 23.13
CA HIS A 278 -3.80 8.24 24.41
C HIS A 278 -2.49 8.11 25.19
N ASP A 279 -1.61 9.12 25.05
CA ASP A 279 -0.64 9.39 26.10
C ASP A 279 -1.45 9.89 27.30
N GLN A 280 -1.77 8.98 28.21
CA GLN A 280 -2.24 9.35 29.54
C GLN A 280 -1.09 10.11 30.20
N ALA A 281 -1.23 11.44 30.27
CA ALA A 281 -0.48 12.24 31.20
C ALA A 281 -1.05 11.95 32.60
N ASP A 282 -0.39 11.05 33.32
CA ASP A 282 -0.62 10.87 34.75
C ASP A 282 -0.21 12.16 35.48
N HIS A 283 -1.13 12.67 36.29
CA HIS A 283 -0.94 13.72 37.27
C HIS A 283 -0.32 13.18 38.56
#